data_AF-A0A2N0MLL5-F1
#
_entry.id   AF-A0A2N0MLL5-F1
#
_cell.length_a   1.000
_cell.length_b   1.000
_cell.length_c   1.000
_cell.angle_alpha   90.00
_cell.angle_beta   90.00
_cell.angle_gamma   90.00
#
_symmetry.space_group_name_H-M   'P 1'
#
loop_
_entity.id
_entity.type
_entity.pdbx_description
1 polymer ?
#
loop_
_entity_poly.entity_id
_entity_poly.type
_entity_poly.pdbx_seq_one_letter_code
_entity_poly.pdbx_strand_id
1 'polypeptide(L)'
;MLGRVDDLLLDNLKEALQTIQRYMLIGLASAGGILTLAASSPKEVSITGLPAPVPWIVAISIFSGAYWAVGFLSYLTVKRVNEIVKQFGSREDRSEAVERAQVLLAALTYPSMLTFRASLPRVGMSVIPPILAVAGFAIAFEKELLDILPILGMLLLAIPYVFLAWELQDPIGGRQLFESVAQSKPTT
;
A
#
# COMPACT_ATOMS: atom_id res chain seq x y z
N MET A 1 -6.11 -4.61 32.08
CA MET A 1 -5.53 -5.80 31.43
C MET A 1 -6.37 -6.06 30.21
N LEU A 2 -5.84 -5.80 29.01
CA LEU A 2 -6.55 -6.12 27.77
C LEU A 2 -6.81 -7.64 27.76
N GLY A 3 -8.02 -8.05 27.36
CA GLY A 3 -8.33 -9.47 27.23
C GLY A 3 -7.44 -10.10 26.15
N ARG A 4 -7.16 -11.41 26.26
CA ARG A 4 -6.31 -12.18 25.30
C ARG A 4 -6.69 -11.98 23.82
N VAL A 5 -7.95 -11.62 23.55
CA VAL A 5 -8.45 -11.33 22.20
C VAL A 5 -8.00 -9.95 21.70
N ASP A 6 -7.93 -8.94 22.57
CA ASP A 6 -7.53 -7.58 22.20
C ASP A 6 -6.01 -7.54 21.88
N ASP A 7 -5.20 -8.27 22.64
CA ASP A 7 -3.76 -8.43 22.36
C ASP A 7 -3.53 -9.09 20.99
N LEU A 8 -4.29 -10.15 20.67
CA LEU A 8 -4.21 -10.83 19.38
C LEU A 8 -4.64 -9.94 18.21
N LEU A 9 -5.67 -9.09 18.40
CA LEU A 9 -6.08 -8.12 17.38
C LEU A 9 -5.01 -7.04 17.14
N LEU A 10 -4.33 -6.58 18.19
CA LEU A 10 -3.25 -5.60 18.09
C LEU A 10 -2.02 -6.17 17.38
N ASP A 11 -1.66 -7.41 17.66
CA ASP A 11 -0.53 -8.06 16.97
C ASP A 11 -0.85 -8.30 15.50
N ASN A 12 -2.06 -8.77 15.18
CA ASN A 12 -2.54 -8.88 13.80
C ASN A 12 -2.55 -7.53 13.07
N LEU A 13 -2.93 -6.46 13.77
CA LEU A 13 -2.91 -5.09 13.22
C LEU A 13 -1.49 -4.65 12.88
N LYS A 14 -0.53 -4.84 13.79
CA LYS A 14 0.88 -4.49 13.56
C LYS A 14 1.46 -5.28 12.38
N GLU A 15 1.21 -6.58 12.34
CA GLU A 15 1.68 -7.44 11.24
C GLU A 15 1.10 -7.00 9.90
N ALA A 16 -0.20 -6.69 9.86
CA ALA A 16 -0.85 -6.20 8.65
C ALA A 16 -0.29 -4.84 8.19
N LEU A 17 -0.03 -3.91 9.12
CA LEU A 17 0.60 -2.62 8.80
C LEU A 17 2.02 -2.78 8.24
N GLN A 18 2.84 -3.65 8.85
CA GLN A 18 4.18 -3.97 8.34
C GLN A 18 4.12 -4.64 6.96
N THR A 19 3.14 -5.51 6.75
CA THR A 19 2.93 -6.19 5.48
C THR A 19 2.58 -5.22 4.36
N ILE A 20 1.71 -4.23 4.61
CA ILE A 20 1.40 -3.18 3.63
C ILE A 20 2.67 -2.38 3.29
N GLN A 21 3.47 -1.97 4.28
CA GLN A 21 4.73 -1.26 4.00
C GLN A 21 5.67 -2.06 3.10
N ARG A 22 5.83 -3.36 3.38
CA ARG A 22 6.65 -4.25 2.55
C ARG A 22 6.12 -4.32 1.12
N TYR A 23 4.81 -4.50 0.94
CA TYR A 23 4.20 -4.54 -0.40
C TYR A 23 4.34 -3.22 -1.15
N MET A 24 4.17 -2.07 -0.49
CA MET A 24 4.40 -0.76 -1.12
C MET A 24 5.86 -0.59 -1.54
N LEU A 25 6.82 -1.01 -0.71
CA LEU A 25 8.25 -0.95 -1.05
C LEU A 25 8.60 -1.87 -2.22
N ILE A 26 8.05 -3.10 -2.25
CA ILE A 26 8.24 -4.03 -3.37
C ILE A 26 7.61 -3.45 -4.64
N GLY A 27 6.43 -2.83 -4.54
CA GLY A 27 5.77 -2.18 -5.66
C GLY A 27 6.59 -1.02 -6.23
N LEU A 28 7.13 -0.18 -5.34
CA LEU A 28 8.02 0.92 -5.71
C LEU A 28 9.31 0.41 -6.38
N ALA A 29 9.96 -0.59 -5.80
CA ALA A 29 11.16 -1.21 -6.35
C ALA A 29 10.88 -1.85 -7.71
N SER A 30 9.71 -2.49 -7.87
CA SER A 30 9.30 -3.09 -9.14
C SER A 30 9.07 -2.03 -10.21
N ALA A 31 8.39 -0.93 -9.89
CA ALA A 31 8.19 0.20 -10.79
C ALA A 31 9.52 0.88 -11.18
N GLY A 32 10.42 1.06 -10.21
CA GLY A 32 11.78 1.57 -10.47
C GLY A 32 12.61 0.63 -11.35
N GLY A 33 12.45 -0.69 -11.17
CA GLY A 33 13.04 -1.72 -12.02
C GLY A 33 12.54 -1.63 -13.46
N ILE A 34 11.22 -1.51 -13.67
CA ILE A 34 10.62 -1.30 -15.01
C ILE A 34 11.21 -0.06 -15.68
N LEU A 35 11.22 1.08 -14.96
CA LEU A 35 11.78 2.32 -15.49
C LEU A 35 13.25 2.19 -15.88
N THR A 36 14.05 1.56 -15.01
CA THR A 36 15.49 1.38 -15.24
C THR A 36 15.76 0.46 -16.42
N LEU A 37 15.01 -0.64 -16.54
CA LEU A 37 15.12 -1.57 -17.66
C LEU A 37 14.69 -0.94 -18.98
N ALA A 38 13.60 -0.16 -18.97
CA ALA A 38 13.16 0.57 -20.16
C ALA A 38 14.20 1.61 -20.60
N ALA A 39 14.73 2.41 -19.68
CA ALA A 39 15.69 3.47 -19.98
C ALA A 39 17.05 2.94 -20.46
N SER A 40 17.51 1.81 -19.90
CA SER A 40 18.80 1.22 -20.29
C SER A 40 18.70 0.25 -21.46
N SER A 41 17.50 -0.31 -21.73
CA SER A 41 17.22 -1.26 -22.81
C SER A 41 18.33 -2.33 -22.98
N PRO A 42 18.73 -3.04 -21.90
CA PRO A 42 19.80 -4.03 -21.98
C PRO A 42 19.34 -5.21 -22.84
N LYS A 43 20.27 -5.97 -23.44
CA LYS A 43 19.89 -7.19 -24.18
C LYS A 43 19.32 -8.25 -23.25
N GLU A 44 20.02 -8.49 -22.14
CA GLU A 44 19.68 -9.50 -21.14
C GLU A 44 19.90 -8.97 -19.73
N VAL A 45 19.13 -9.50 -18.78
CA VAL A 45 19.12 -9.11 -17.38
C VAL A 45 19.29 -10.36 -16.53
N SER A 46 20.26 -10.33 -15.61
CA SER A 46 20.40 -11.37 -14.59
C SER A 46 19.48 -11.05 -13.41
N ILE A 47 18.50 -11.91 -13.17
CA ILE A 47 17.57 -11.79 -12.03
C ILE A 47 17.96 -12.85 -10.99
N THR A 48 18.20 -12.40 -9.75
CA THR A 48 18.51 -13.31 -8.63
C THR A 48 17.42 -14.37 -8.48
N GLY A 49 17.81 -15.64 -8.46
CA GLY A 49 16.89 -16.78 -8.34
C GLY A 49 16.49 -17.42 -9.68
N LEU A 50 16.83 -16.80 -10.82
CA LEU A 50 16.73 -17.46 -12.12
C LEU A 50 18.08 -18.08 -12.53
N PRO A 51 18.07 -19.26 -13.17
CA PRO A 51 19.29 -19.98 -13.53
C PRO A 51 20.04 -19.37 -14.72
N ALA A 52 19.39 -18.52 -15.53
CA ALA A 52 19.98 -17.89 -16.71
C ALA A 52 19.52 -16.43 -16.84
N PRO A 53 20.33 -15.57 -17.48
CA PRO A 53 19.89 -14.25 -17.89
C PRO A 53 18.65 -14.34 -18.78
N VAL A 54 17.74 -13.38 -18.63
CA VAL A 54 16.50 -13.31 -19.41
C VAL A 54 16.50 -12.08 -20.31
N PRO A 55 15.84 -12.12 -21.48
CA PRO A 55 15.64 -10.93 -22.30
C PRO A 55 14.96 -9.82 -21.49
N TRP A 56 15.33 -8.56 -21.73
CA TRP A 56 14.80 -7.43 -20.95
C TRP A 56 13.27 -7.31 -21.00
N ILE A 57 12.64 -7.68 -22.12
CA ILE A 57 11.17 -7.68 -22.26
C ILE A 57 10.51 -8.69 -21.30
N VAL A 58 11.17 -9.83 -21.06
CA VAL A 58 10.72 -10.84 -20.11
C VAL A 58 10.94 -10.34 -18.69
N ALA A 59 12.08 -9.69 -18.42
CA ALA A 59 12.35 -9.05 -17.14
C ALA A 59 11.28 -7.99 -16.80
N ILE A 60 10.93 -7.10 -17.74
CA ILE A 60 9.83 -6.13 -17.58
C ILE A 60 8.54 -6.84 -17.22
N SER A 61 8.19 -7.93 -17.93
CA SER A 61 6.97 -8.70 -17.65
C SER A 61 6.95 -9.27 -16.22
N ILE A 62 8.10 -9.77 -15.72
CA ILE A 62 8.24 -10.26 -14.34
C ILE A 62 8.04 -9.11 -13.34
N PHE A 63 8.71 -7.98 -13.55
CA PHE A 63 8.56 -6.81 -12.68
C PHE A 63 7.13 -6.25 -12.72
N SER A 64 6.47 -6.24 -13.87
CA SER A 64 5.07 -5.83 -14.01
C SER A 64 4.12 -6.79 -13.26
N GLY A 65 4.36 -8.10 -13.34
CA GLY A 65 3.61 -9.09 -12.57
C GLY A 65 3.76 -8.89 -11.06
N ALA A 66 5.00 -8.70 -10.59
CA ALA A 66 5.27 -8.41 -9.19
C ALA A 66 4.61 -7.10 -8.73
N TYR A 67 4.77 -6.03 -9.51
CA TYR A 67 4.16 -4.73 -9.31
C TYR A 67 2.63 -4.82 -9.15
N TRP A 68 1.97 -5.52 -10.07
CA TRP A 68 0.51 -5.65 -10.04
C TRP A 68 0.04 -6.48 -8.84
N ALA A 69 0.71 -7.61 -8.58
CA ALA A 69 0.38 -8.49 -7.46
C ALA A 69 0.52 -7.78 -6.11
N VAL A 70 1.62 -7.07 -5.87
CA VAL A 70 1.83 -6.37 -4.59
C VAL A 70 0.93 -5.13 -4.46
N GLY A 71 0.58 -4.46 -5.56
CA GLY A 71 -0.44 -3.40 -5.55
C GLY A 71 -1.80 -3.93 -5.10
N PHE A 72 -2.23 -5.06 -5.66
CA PHE A 72 -3.49 -5.70 -5.30
C PHE A 72 -3.49 -6.24 -3.86
N LEU A 73 -2.41 -6.90 -3.43
CA LEU A 73 -2.25 -7.38 -2.06
C LEU A 73 -2.21 -6.23 -1.04
N SER A 74 -1.60 -5.10 -1.39
CA SER A 74 -1.62 -3.89 -0.54
C SER A 74 -3.04 -3.41 -0.30
N TYR A 75 -3.85 -3.33 -1.36
CA TYR A 75 -5.26 -2.95 -1.28
C TYR A 75 -6.07 -3.89 -0.37
N LEU A 76 -5.95 -5.21 -0.58
CA LEU A 76 -6.64 -6.20 0.27
C LEU A 76 -6.20 -6.11 1.73
N THR A 77 -4.91 -5.85 1.97
CA THR A 77 -4.38 -5.75 3.33
C THR A 77 -4.87 -4.49 4.03
N VAL A 78 -5.00 -3.35 3.31
CA VAL A 78 -5.63 -2.13 3.85
C VAL A 78 -7.08 -2.40 4.27
N LYS A 79 -7.86 -3.11 3.45
CA LYS A 79 -9.23 -3.51 3.82
C LYS A 79 -9.27 -4.35 5.09
N ARG A 80 -8.39 -5.35 5.20
CA ARG A 80 -8.26 -6.19 6.39
C ARG A 80 -7.91 -5.37 7.64
N VAL A 81 -7.00 -4.40 7.52
CA VAL A 81 -6.66 -3.49 8.61
C VAL A 81 -7.88 -2.69 9.06
N ASN A 82 -8.64 -2.12 8.12
CA ASN A 82 -9.86 -1.38 8.43
C ASN A 82 -10.92 -2.26 9.13
N GLU A 83 -11.04 -3.53 8.75
CA GLU A 83 -11.93 -4.49 9.43
C GLU A 83 -11.47 -4.82 10.85
N ILE A 84 -10.17 -5.05 11.07
CA ILE A 84 -9.60 -5.29 12.40
C ILE A 84 -9.88 -4.09 13.32
N VAL A 85 -9.67 -2.88 12.81
CA VAL A 85 -9.94 -1.65 13.57
C VAL A 85 -11.43 -1.53 13.92
N LYS A 86 -12.33 -1.80 12.97
CA LYS A 86 -13.78 -1.78 13.23
C LYS A 86 -14.18 -2.80 14.30
N GLN A 87 -13.63 -4.02 14.22
CA GLN A 87 -13.88 -5.07 15.23
C GLN A 87 -13.40 -4.64 16.61
N PHE A 88 -12.22 -4.02 16.70
CA PHE A 88 -11.66 -3.50 17.94
C PHE A 88 -12.53 -2.41 18.58
N GLY A 89 -13.12 -1.51 17.76
CA GLY A 89 -13.98 -0.42 18.21
C GLY A 89 -15.45 -0.80 18.48
N SER A 90 -15.93 -1.94 17.96
CA SER A 90 -17.36 -2.34 18.03
C SER A 90 -17.80 -2.99 19.35
N ARG A 91 -16.87 -3.25 20.29
CA ARG A 91 -17.22 -3.92 21.56
C ARG A 91 -17.90 -2.94 22.52
N GLU A 92 -19.11 -3.29 22.95
CA GLU A 92 -20.10 -2.43 23.66
C GLU A 92 -19.70 -1.87 25.04
N ASP A 93 -18.59 -2.32 25.64
CA ASP A 93 -18.17 -1.82 26.95
C ASP A 93 -17.62 -0.38 26.88
N ARG A 94 -18.51 0.58 27.16
CA ARG A 94 -18.20 2.03 27.18
C ARG A 94 -17.09 2.41 28.16
N SER A 95 -16.91 1.66 29.27
CA SER A 95 -15.86 1.93 30.26
C SER A 95 -14.45 1.62 29.72
N GLU A 96 -14.32 0.61 28.86
CA GLU A 96 -13.04 0.20 28.26
C GLU A 96 -12.82 0.81 26.86
N ALA A 97 -13.85 1.40 26.27
CA ALA A 97 -13.80 1.97 24.92
C ALA A 97 -12.73 3.07 24.78
N VAL A 98 -12.55 3.91 25.81
CA VAL A 98 -11.54 4.99 25.78
C VAL A 98 -10.12 4.43 25.87
N GLU A 99 -9.89 3.45 26.76
CA GLU A 99 -8.58 2.79 26.91
C GLU A 99 -8.21 2.04 25.61
N ARG A 100 -9.16 1.28 25.04
CA ARG A 100 -8.99 0.61 23.75
C ARG A 100 -8.74 1.60 22.61
N ALA A 101 -9.47 2.71 22.54
CA ALA A 101 -9.22 3.74 21.53
C ALA A 101 -7.81 4.33 21.64
N GLN A 102 -7.30 4.54 22.86
CA GLN A 102 -5.93 5.02 23.08
C GLN A 102 -4.88 3.98 22.68
N VAL A 103 -5.09 2.70 23.00
CA VAL A 103 -4.17 1.61 22.61
C VAL A 103 -4.16 1.42 21.10
N LEU A 104 -5.32 1.50 20.45
CA LEU A 104 -5.44 1.44 19.01
C LEU A 104 -4.76 2.65 18.36
N LEU A 105 -4.95 3.86 18.89
CA LEU A 105 -4.26 5.06 18.44
C LEU A 105 -2.74 4.91 18.59
N ALA A 106 -2.28 4.33 19.71
CA ALA A 106 -0.86 4.07 19.97
C ALA A 106 -0.27 3.08 18.95
N ALA A 107 -0.97 1.99 18.65
CA ALA A 107 -0.60 1.04 17.61
C ALA A 107 -0.56 1.68 16.21
N LEU A 108 -1.49 2.61 15.96
CA LEU A 108 -1.55 3.42 14.74
C LEU A 108 -0.59 4.62 14.76
N THR A 109 0.15 4.91 15.82
CA THR A 109 1.20 5.96 15.81
C THR A 109 2.59 5.43 15.47
N TYR A 110 2.76 4.11 15.28
CA TYR A 110 4.00 3.59 14.76
C TYR A 110 4.30 4.25 13.40
N PRO A 111 5.52 4.77 13.17
CA PRO A 111 5.85 5.54 11.98
C PRO A 111 5.63 4.65 10.75
N SER A 112 4.54 4.93 10.05
CA SER A 112 4.12 4.22 8.87
C SER A 112 3.54 5.22 7.90
N MET A 113 3.84 5.06 6.62
CA MET A 113 3.26 5.91 5.58
C MET A 113 1.73 5.87 5.57
N LEU A 114 1.14 4.83 6.15
CA LEU A 114 -0.30 4.60 6.26
C LEU A 114 -0.93 5.29 7.47
N THR A 115 -0.12 5.68 8.45
CA THR A 115 -0.58 6.22 9.75
C THR A 115 -0.56 7.74 9.83
N PHE A 116 -0.08 8.42 8.79
CA PHE A 116 -0.20 9.88 8.69
C PHE A 116 -1.66 10.30 8.78
N ARG A 117 -1.95 11.36 9.54
CA ARG A 117 -3.32 11.91 9.63
C ARG A 117 -3.76 12.57 8.33
N ALA A 118 -2.84 13.28 7.68
CA ALA A 118 -3.08 13.93 6.40
C ALA A 118 -3.22 12.89 5.28
N SER A 119 -4.20 13.08 4.38
CA SER A 119 -4.42 12.21 3.22
C SER A 119 -3.32 12.33 2.17
N LEU A 120 -2.81 13.54 1.96
CA LEU A 120 -1.83 13.84 0.91
C LEU A 120 -0.58 12.93 0.94
N PRO A 121 0.13 12.74 2.07
CA PRO A 121 1.28 11.83 2.10
C PRO A 121 0.89 10.36 1.85
N ARG A 122 -0.28 9.91 2.33
CA ARG A 122 -0.74 8.53 2.11
C ARG A 122 -1.04 8.27 0.64
N VAL A 123 -1.80 9.17 0.02
CA VAL A 123 -2.20 9.09 -1.39
C VAL A 123 -0.98 9.28 -2.29
N GLY A 124 -0.11 10.26 -2.01
CA GLY A 124 1.10 10.50 -2.78
C GLY A 124 1.98 9.25 -2.91
N MET A 125 2.18 8.53 -1.82
CA MET A 125 2.98 7.29 -1.83
C MET A 125 2.35 6.15 -2.64
N SER A 126 1.02 6.10 -2.75
CA SER A 126 0.34 5.15 -3.63
C SER A 126 0.41 5.54 -5.11
N VAL A 127 0.64 6.81 -5.42
CA VAL A 127 0.68 7.36 -6.80
C VAL A 127 2.09 7.34 -7.40
N ILE A 128 3.15 7.35 -6.58
CA ILE A 128 4.53 7.29 -7.10
C ILE A 128 4.79 6.01 -7.93
N PRO A 129 4.46 4.78 -7.46
CA PRO A 129 4.69 3.58 -8.25
C PRO A 129 4.03 3.57 -9.63
N PRO A 130 2.74 3.93 -9.81
CA PRO A 130 2.14 4.01 -11.15
C PRO A 130 2.76 5.08 -12.04
N ILE A 131 3.17 6.23 -11.51
CA ILE A 131 3.91 7.23 -12.31
C ILE A 131 5.20 6.63 -12.88
N LEU A 132 5.99 5.96 -12.03
CA LEU A 132 7.24 5.33 -12.45
C LEU A 132 7.01 4.19 -13.46
N ALA A 133 6.00 3.35 -13.23
CA ALA A 133 5.65 2.28 -14.15
C ALA A 133 5.21 2.84 -15.51
N VAL A 134 4.30 3.81 -15.54
CA VAL A 134 3.83 4.45 -16.77
C VAL A 134 4.98 5.13 -17.52
N ALA A 135 5.87 5.84 -16.81
CA ALA A 135 7.06 6.43 -17.43
C ALA A 135 7.97 5.36 -18.06
N GLY A 136 8.19 4.24 -17.37
CA GLY A 136 8.96 3.12 -17.90
C GLY A 136 8.32 2.51 -19.14
N PHE A 137 7.01 2.28 -19.14
CA PHE A 137 6.29 1.78 -20.31
C PHE A 137 6.31 2.76 -21.48
N ALA A 138 6.14 4.06 -21.22
CA ALA A 138 6.21 5.08 -22.27
C ALA A 138 7.59 5.11 -22.95
N ILE A 139 8.66 4.92 -22.19
CA ILE A 139 10.03 4.81 -22.74
C ILE A 139 10.20 3.51 -23.53
N ALA A 140 9.75 2.37 -22.99
CA ALA A 140 9.93 1.07 -23.61
C ALA A 140 9.18 0.92 -24.95
N PHE A 141 8.02 1.57 -25.09
CA PHE A 141 7.11 1.40 -26.22
C PHE A 141 6.89 2.70 -27.02
N GLU A 142 7.88 3.61 -27.02
CA GLU A 142 7.80 4.98 -27.59
C GLU A 142 7.05 5.08 -28.93
N LYS A 143 7.30 4.15 -29.86
CA LYS A 143 6.71 4.14 -31.21
C LYS A 143 5.34 3.47 -31.31
N GLU A 144 4.99 2.61 -30.34
CA GLU A 144 3.75 1.84 -30.29
C GLU A 144 2.69 2.52 -29.40
N LEU A 145 3.03 3.64 -28.74
CA LEU A 145 2.10 4.41 -27.89
C LEU A 145 0.85 4.93 -28.62
N LEU A 146 0.87 4.99 -29.95
CA LEU A 146 -0.28 5.35 -30.78
C LEU A 146 -1.30 4.19 -30.90
N ASP A 147 -0.90 2.97 -30.55
CA ASP A 147 -1.79 1.83 -30.53
C ASP A 147 -2.61 1.79 -29.24
N ILE A 148 -3.84 1.27 -29.35
CA ILE A 148 -4.78 1.17 -28.23
C ILE A 148 -4.27 0.19 -27.15
N LEU A 149 -3.53 -0.85 -27.54
CA LEU A 149 -3.16 -1.93 -26.64
C LEU A 149 -2.17 -1.50 -25.54
N PRO A 150 -1.08 -0.76 -25.83
CA PRO A 150 -0.21 -0.20 -24.79
C PRO A 150 -0.94 0.76 -23.85
N ILE A 151 -1.86 1.58 -24.37
CA ILE A 151 -2.68 2.50 -23.56
C ILE A 151 -3.53 1.72 -22.56
N LEU A 152 -4.24 0.68 -23.02
CA LEU A 152 -5.03 -0.20 -22.16
C LEU A 152 -4.15 -0.91 -21.12
N GLY A 153 -2.96 -1.36 -21.51
CA GLY A 153 -1.98 -1.97 -20.60
C GLY A 153 -1.54 -1.02 -19.49
N MET A 154 -1.21 0.23 -19.83
CA MET A 154 -0.83 1.26 -18.85
C MET A 154 -1.99 1.59 -17.89
N LEU A 155 -3.21 1.69 -18.41
CA LEU A 155 -4.40 1.89 -17.58
C LEU A 155 -4.61 0.71 -16.62
N LEU A 156 -4.48 -0.52 -17.12
CA LEU A 156 -4.63 -1.75 -16.33
C LEU A 156 -3.59 -1.84 -15.20
N LEU A 157 -2.36 -1.40 -15.45
CA LEU A 157 -1.30 -1.32 -14.44
C LEU A 157 -1.62 -0.32 -13.33
N ALA A 158 -2.30 0.78 -13.64
CA ALA A 158 -2.66 1.77 -12.64
C ALA A 158 -3.79 1.31 -11.69
N ILE A 159 -4.65 0.37 -12.12
CA ILE A 159 -5.88 -0.03 -11.39
C ILE A 159 -5.64 -0.37 -9.91
N PRO A 160 -4.70 -1.27 -9.53
CA PRO A 160 -4.52 -1.63 -8.13
C PRO A 160 -4.14 -0.44 -7.25
N TYR A 161 -3.36 0.49 -7.81
CA TYR A 161 -2.90 1.67 -7.10
C TYR A 161 -3.96 2.78 -7.04
N VAL A 162 -4.86 2.86 -8.02
CA VAL A 162 -6.06 3.71 -7.94
C VAL A 162 -6.97 3.24 -6.81
N PHE A 163 -7.22 1.94 -6.71
CA PHE A 163 -8.00 1.39 -5.59
C PHE A 163 -7.32 1.59 -4.24
N LEU A 164 -5.99 1.41 -4.18
CA LEU A 164 -5.22 1.69 -2.98
C LEU A 164 -5.28 3.18 -2.59
N ALA A 165 -5.10 4.08 -3.56
CA ALA A 165 -5.21 5.53 -3.34
C ALA A 165 -6.59 5.92 -2.81
N TRP A 166 -7.65 5.32 -3.35
CA TRP A 166 -9.03 5.52 -2.91
C TRP A 166 -9.21 5.13 -1.43
N GLU A 167 -8.74 3.94 -1.04
CA GLU A 167 -8.85 3.48 0.36
C GLU A 167 -7.98 4.29 1.33
N LEU A 168 -6.87 4.86 0.86
CA LEU A 168 -5.97 5.68 1.68
C LEU A 168 -6.40 7.16 1.81
N GLN A 169 -7.50 7.56 1.15
CA GLN A 169 -8.05 8.90 1.33
C GLN A 169 -8.47 9.14 2.78
N ASP A 170 -9.03 8.11 3.42
CA ASP A 170 -9.41 8.15 4.82
C ASP A 170 -8.31 7.58 5.73
N PRO A 171 -8.16 8.12 6.95
CA PRO A 171 -7.24 7.55 7.92
C PRO A 171 -7.71 6.15 8.32
N ILE A 172 -6.74 5.25 8.50
CA ILE A 172 -6.99 3.92 9.07
C ILE A 172 -7.67 4.10 10.43
N GLY A 173 -8.83 3.45 10.58
CA GLY A 173 -9.70 3.56 11.75
C GLY A 173 -10.74 4.68 11.72
N GLY A 174 -10.78 5.45 10.64
CA GLY A 174 -11.78 6.50 10.42
C GLY A 174 -11.53 7.76 11.25
N ARG A 175 -12.12 8.89 10.82
CA ARG A 175 -11.98 10.18 11.50
C ARG A 175 -12.57 10.18 12.92
N GLN A 176 -13.61 9.38 13.12
CA GLN A 176 -14.35 9.26 14.38
C GLN A 176 -13.48 8.77 15.54
N LEU A 177 -12.52 7.87 15.30
CA LEU A 177 -11.59 7.40 16.33
C LEU A 177 -10.68 8.53 16.86
N PHE A 178 -10.20 9.38 15.95
CA PHE A 178 -9.34 10.50 16.33
C PHE A 178 -10.14 11.62 17.01
N GLU A 179 -11.39 11.84 16.58
CA GLU A 179 -12.30 12.81 17.17
C GLU A 179 -12.74 12.39 18.58
N SER A 180 -13.06 11.11 18.81
CA SER A 180 -13.46 10.63 20.14
C SER A 180 -12.34 10.76 21.18
N VAL A 181 -11.08 10.55 20.78
CA VAL A 181 -9.92 10.74 21.66
C VAL A 181 -9.59 12.23 21.86
N ALA A 182 -9.82 13.08 20.87
CA ALA A 182 -9.64 14.52 21.00
C ALA A 182 -10.67 15.14 21.96
N GLN A 183 -11.92 14.67 21.90
CA GLN A 183 -13.01 15.14 22.78
C GLN A 183 -12.89 14.61 24.22
N SER A 184 -12.15 13.51 24.45
CA SER A 184 -11.93 12.98 25.80
C SER A 184 -10.79 13.66 26.57
N LYS A 185 -10.05 14.61 25.97
CA LYS A 185 -9.06 15.38 26.71
C LYS A 185 -9.78 16.44 27.58
N PRO A 186 -9.63 16.42 28.91
CA PRO A 186 -10.18 17.48 29.74
C PRO A 186 -9.54 18.81 29.35
N THR A 187 -10.36 19.81 29.07
CA THR A 187 -9.95 21.22 29.03
C THR A 187 -9.35 21.58 30.38
N THR A 188 -8.03 21.61 30.43
CA THR A 188 -7.25 22.22 31.52
C THR A 188 -7.29 23.73 31.41
#